data_AF-A0A7Y9X764-F1
#
_entry.id   AF-A0A7Y9X764-F1
#
_cell.length_a   1.000
_cell.length_b   1.000
_cell.length_c   1.000
_cell.angle_alpha   90.00
_cell.angle_beta   90.00
_cell.angle_gamma   90.00
#
_symmetry.space_group_name_H-M   'P 1'
#
loop_
_entity.id
_entity.type
_entity.pdbx_description
1 polymer ?
#
loop_
_entity_poly.entity_id
_entity_poly.type
_entity_poly.pdbx_seq_one_letter_code
_entity_poly.pdbx_strand_id
1 'polypeptide(L)'
;MGVLVTLAALAGLTACTPADKPLTALRVVNGQPVLVVAECAVFTATRIAVFAEEPAPPAKWAIEREGTEQLAAVTLLQPPPGWNVAEQSLAAFEPDIEYAVTAYGYQSNAEPIDFTLDEVTGLGPDQVLVSGAGTKRKAVTETAFRDRAKKAC
;
A
#
# COMPACT_ATOMS: atom_id res chain seq x y z
N MET A 1 61.48 -13.96 -14.63
CA MET A 1 60.94 -13.30 -13.42
C MET A 1 59.49 -12.96 -13.72
N GLY A 2 58.55 -13.73 -13.15
CA GLY A 2 57.13 -13.64 -13.47
C GLY A 2 56.41 -12.61 -12.58
N VAL A 3 55.57 -11.78 -13.19
CA VAL A 3 54.71 -10.81 -12.52
C VAL A 3 53.41 -11.51 -12.14
N LEU A 4 53.10 -11.59 -10.84
CA LEU A 4 51.81 -12.03 -10.31
C LEU A 4 50.95 -10.79 -10.06
N VAL A 5 49.96 -10.56 -10.92
CA VAL A 5 48.91 -9.56 -10.68
C VAL A 5 47.72 -10.27 -10.05
N THR A 6 47.52 -10.07 -8.75
CA THR A 6 46.38 -10.58 -8.00
C THR A 6 45.17 -9.66 -8.25
N LEU A 7 44.22 -10.08 -9.09
CA LEU A 7 42.93 -9.41 -9.23
C LEU A 7 42.02 -9.82 -8.06
N ALA A 8 41.81 -8.90 -7.12
CA ALA A 8 40.78 -9.03 -6.10
C ALA A 8 39.41 -8.68 -6.71
N ALA A 9 38.56 -9.69 -6.91
CA ALA A 9 37.17 -9.48 -7.33
C ALA A 9 36.34 -8.98 -6.14
N LEU A 10 36.01 -7.69 -6.13
CA LEU A 10 35.01 -7.11 -5.26
C LEU A 10 33.63 -7.60 -5.71
N ALA A 11 33.10 -8.62 -5.03
CA ALA A 11 31.70 -9.03 -5.16
C ALA A 11 30.81 -7.96 -4.52
N GLY A 12 30.39 -6.98 -5.32
CA GLY A 12 29.33 -6.05 -4.96
C GLY A 12 28.00 -6.81 -4.91
N LEU A 13 27.56 -7.17 -3.70
CA LEU A 13 26.18 -7.58 -3.46
C LEU A 13 25.29 -6.35 -3.73
N THR A 14 24.73 -6.25 -4.93
CA THR A 14 23.61 -5.35 -5.18
C THR A 14 22.48 -5.81 -4.27
N ALA A 15 22.28 -5.10 -3.16
CA ALA A 15 21.17 -5.31 -2.25
C ALA A 15 19.87 -5.07 -3.03
N CYS A 16 19.31 -6.15 -3.60
CA CYS A 16 18.00 -6.13 -4.22
C CYS A 16 16.98 -6.12 -3.08
N THR A 17 16.56 -4.94 -2.66
CA THR A 17 15.33 -4.83 -1.86
C THR A 17 14.22 -5.45 -2.71
N PRO A 18 13.46 -6.44 -2.19
CA PRO A 18 12.32 -6.99 -2.92
C PRO A 18 11.36 -5.88 -3.33
N ALA A 19 10.86 -5.95 -4.55
CA ALA A 19 9.85 -4.99 -5.01
C ALA A 19 8.59 -5.08 -4.14
N ASP A 20 7.92 -3.95 -3.92
CA ASP A 20 6.66 -3.89 -3.21
C ASP A 20 5.61 -4.78 -3.89
N LYS A 21 4.75 -5.42 -3.09
CA LYS A 21 3.79 -6.40 -3.59
C LYS A 21 2.41 -5.76 -3.85
N PRO A 22 1.70 -6.15 -4.93
CA PRO A 22 0.36 -5.63 -5.24
C PRO A 22 -0.71 -6.31 -4.37
N LEU A 23 -0.64 -6.10 -3.06
CA LEU A 23 -1.48 -6.77 -2.05
C LEU A 23 -2.62 -5.88 -1.53
N THR A 24 -2.71 -4.66 -2.03
CA THR A 24 -3.73 -3.68 -1.64
C THR A 24 -4.52 -3.20 -2.85
N ALA A 25 -5.76 -2.81 -2.60
CA ALA A 25 -6.61 -2.10 -3.54
C ALA A 25 -7.53 -1.14 -2.78
N LEU A 26 -8.01 -0.08 -3.42
CA LEU A 26 -9.05 0.80 -2.87
C LEU A 26 -10.39 0.50 -3.52
N ARG A 27 -11.45 0.54 -2.72
CA ARG A 27 -12.83 0.53 -3.21
C ARG A 27 -13.64 1.59 -2.47
N VAL A 28 -14.87 1.79 -2.91
CA VAL A 28 -15.83 2.64 -2.21
C VAL A 28 -16.90 1.79 -1.52
N VAL A 29 -17.18 2.10 -0.25
CA VAL A 29 -18.32 1.55 0.48
C VAL A 29 -19.05 2.70 1.16
N ASN A 30 -20.33 2.90 0.83
CA ASN A 30 -21.14 4.01 1.35
C ASN A 30 -20.48 5.39 1.17
N GLY A 31 -19.82 5.62 0.03
CA GLY A 31 -19.12 6.87 -0.28
C GLY A 31 -17.77 7.04 0.45
N GLN A 32 -17.33 6.05 1.22
CA GLN A 32 -16.06 6.11 1.95
C GLN A 32 -14.99 5.24 1.29
N PRO A 33 -13.75 5.73 1.14
CA PRO A 33 -12.62 4.91 0.71
C PRO A 33 -12.34 3.77 1.69
N VAL A 34 -12.28 2.56 1.16
CA VAL A 34 -11.96 1.34 1.91
C VAL A 34 -10.73 0.70 1.27
N LEU A 35 -9.67 0.53 2.06
CA LEU A 35 -8.52 -0.27 1.67
C LEU A 35 -8.87 -1.75 1.83
N VAL A 36 -8.77 -2.50 0.75
CA VAL A 36 -8.84 -3.96 0.73
C VAL A 36 -7.42 -4.51 0.74
N VAL A 37 -7.18 -5.50 1.59
CA VAL A 37 -5.91 -6.19 1.68
C VAL A 37 -6.12 -7.64 1.25
N ALA A 38 -5.29 -8.13 0.34
CA ALA A 38 -5.33 -9.51 -0.10
C ALA A 38 -4.79 -10.45 0.98
N GLU A 39 -5.44 -11.59 1.16
CA GLU A 39 -4.94 -12.66 2.01
C GLU A 39 -3.64 -13.23 1.42
N CYS A 40 -2.59 -13.26 2.24
CA CYS A 40 -1.24 -13.61 1.79
C CYS A 40 -0.45 -14.19 2.95
N ALA A 41 0.01 -15.44 2.86
CA ALA A 41 0.70 -16.11 3.97
C ALA A 41 2.00 -15.40 4.41
N VAL A 42 2.62 -14.64 3.51
CA VAL A 42 3.86 -13.91 3.76
C VAL A 42 3.67 -12.43 4.06
N PHE A 43 2.42 -11.96 4.13
CA PHE A 43 2.12 -10.56 4.40
C PHE A 43 0.97 -10.43 5.38
N THR A 44 1.26 -9.82 6.52
CA THR A 44 0.26 -9.38 7.50
C THR A 44 0.45 -7.89 7.70
N ALA A 45 -0.60 -7.11 7.41
CA ALA A 45 -0.58 -5.68 7.67
C ALA A 45 -0.53 -5.39 9.17
N THR A 46 0.47 -4.62 9.59
CA THR A 46 0.67 -4.15 10.97
C THR A 46 0.57 -2.64 11.08
N ARG A 47 0.75 -1.92 9.97
CA ARG A 47 0.55 -0.48 9.89
C ARG A 47 -0.10 -0.09 8.57
N ILE A 48 -1.01 0.87 8.61
CA ILE A 48 -1.63 1.48 7.42
C ILE A 48 -1.46 2.97 7.56
N ALA A 49 -0.99 3.63 6.51
CA ALA A 49 -0.79 5.06 6.49
C ALA A 49 -1.43 5.67 5.24
N VAL A 50 -2.03 6.83 5.43
CA VAL A 50 -2.56 7.71 4.39
C VAL A 50 -1.90 9.07 4.56
N PHE A 51 -1.46 9.66 3.46
CA PHE A 51 -0.87 10.99 3.45
C PHE A 51 -1.44 11.79 2.28
N ALA A 52 -1.68 13.08 2.51
CA ALA A 52 -1.89 14.03 1.42
C ALA A 52 -0.55 14.32 0.76
N GLU A 53 -0.45 14.34 -0.57
CA GLU A 53 0.81 14.66 -1.26
C GLU A 53 1.20 16.14 -1.11
N GLU A 54 0.21 17.02 -1.04
CA GLU A 54 0.37 18.46 -0.82
C GLU A 54 -0.70 19.00 0.15
N PRO A 55 -0.44 20.13 0.84
CA PRO A 55 0.81 20.89 0.94
C PRO A 55 1.81 20.30 1.96
N ALA A 56 3.07 20.74 1.92
CA ALA A 56 4.09 20.31 2.89
C ALA A 56 4.07 21.15 4.20
N PRO A 57 4.16 20.55 5.40
CA PRO A 57 4.25 19.10 5.63
C PRO A 57 2.90 18.41 5.38
N PRO A 58 2.91 17.21 4.77
CA PRO A 58 1.69 16.52 4.40
C PRO A 58 0.89 16.15 5.64
N ALA A 59 -0.43 16.35 5.58
CA ALA A 59 -1.34 15.80 6.58
C ALA A 59 -1.33 14.27 6.51
N LYS A 60 -1.35 13.60 7.67
CA LYS A 60 -1.18 12.15 7.78
C LYS A 60 -2.23 11.54 8.69
N TRP A 61 -2.67 10.36 8.31
CA TRP A 61 -3.39 9.46 9.19
C TRP A 61 -2.69 8.10 9.15
N ALA A 62 -2.47 7.52 10.32
CA ALA A 62 -1.89 6.19 10.38
C ALA A 62 -2.47 5.41 11.55
N ILE A 63 -2.65 4.12 11.32
CA ILE A 63 -3.03 3.15 12.34
C ILE A 63 -2.02 2.03 12.39
N GLU A 64 -1.85 1.45 13.57
CA GLU A 64 -0.97 0.31 13.79
C GLU A 64 -1.58 -0.67 14.79
N ARG A 65 -1.11 -1.91 14.73
CA ARG A 65 -1.42 -2.93 15.73
C ARG A 65 -0.21 -3.82 15.96
N GLU A 66 -0.25 -4.50 17.08
CA GLU A 66 0.58 -5.67 17.32
C GLU A 66 -0.15 -6.95 16.89
N GLY A 67 0.62 -7.96 16.51
CA GLY A 67 0.11 -9.31 16.23
C GLY A 67 0.07 -9.69 14.75
N THR A 68 -0.46 -10.89 14.49
CA THR A 68 -0.35 -11.59 13.20
C THR A 68 -1.70 -11.90 12.54
N GLU A 69 -2.80 -11.44 13.14
CA GLU A 69 -4.14 -11.62 12.59
C GLU A 69 -4.24 -11.00 11.19
N GLN A 70 -5.01 -11.58 10.27
CA GLN A 70 -5.19 -10.96 8.96
C GLN A 70 -6.19 -9.79 9.05
N LEU A 71 -5.91 -8.73 8.29
CA LEU A 71 -6.87 -7.65 8.05
C LEU A 71 -7.36 -7.81 6.61
N ALA A 72 -8.67 -7.97 6.40
CA ALA A 72 -9.22 -8.09 5.05
C ALA A 72 -9.52 -6.73 4.42
N ALA A 73 -10.00 -5.77 5.22
CA ALA A 73 -10.30 -4.43 4.77
C ALA A 73 -10.35 -3.44 5.94
N VAL A 74 -10.13 -2.15 5.64
CA VAL A 74 -10.29 -1.03 6.58
C VAL A 74 -10.90 0.17 5.88
N THR A 75 -11.87 0.82 6.51
CA THR A 75 -12.35 2.13 6.09
C THR A 75 -11.29 3.17 6.44
N LEU A 76 -10.81 3.92 5.45
CA LEU A 76 -9.75 4.90 5.70
C LEU A 76 -10.24 5.98 6.67
N LEU A 77 -9.31 6.48 7.50
CA LEU A 77 -9.57 7.44 8.58
C LEU A 77 -10.40 6.88 9.74
N GLN A 78 -10.68 5.57 9.76
CA GLN A 78 -11.39 4.88 10.83
C GLN A 78 -10.61 3.65 11.32
N PRO A 79 -10.06 3.66 12.55
CA PRO A 79 -9.35 2.50 13.06
C PRO A 79 -10.32 1.32 13.27
N PRO A 80 -10.02 0.13 12.74
CA PRO A 80 -10.80 -1.08 13.04
C PRO A 80 -10.48 -1.58 14.46
N PRO A 81 -11.30 -2.50 15.03
CA PRO A 81 -11.03 -3.06 16.34
C PRO A 81 -9.62 -3.68 16.46
N GLY A 82 -8.95 -3.43 17.58
CA GLY A 82 -7.59 -3.93 17.84
C GLY A 82 -6.47 -3.10 17.21
N TRP A 83 -6.78 -2.02 16.48
CA TRP A 83 -5.80 -1.08 15.94
C TRP A 83 -5.81 0.23 16.72
N ASN A 84 -4.64 0.84 16.86
CA ASN A 84 -4.42 2.12 17.51
C ASN A 84 -4.11 3.20 16.47
N VAL A 85 -4.52 4.44 16.73
CA VAL A 85 -4.16 5.60 15.90
C VAL A 85 -2.75 6.05 16.29
N ALA A 86 -1.84 6.07 15.31
CA ALA A 86 -0.46 6.53 15.46
C ALA A 86 -0.26 7.97 14.96
N GLU A 87 -1.03 8.39 13.95
CA GLU A 87 -1.01 9.74 13.36
C GLU A 87 -2.45 10.17 13.03
N GLN A 88 -2.80 11.44 13.24
CA GLN A 88 -4.17 11.95 13.02
C GLN A 88 -4.24 13.42 12.57
N SER A 89 -3.25 13.92 11.84
CA SER A 89 -3.33 15.27 11.26
C SER A 89 -4.25 15.33 10.03
N LEU A 90 -4.47 14.20 9.33
CA LEU A 90 -5.47 14.05 8.28
C LEU A 90 -6.78 13.52 8.88
N ALA A 91 -7.76 14.41 9.05
CA ALA A 91 -9.05 14.08 9.66
C ALA A 91 -10.18 13.83 8.64
N ALA A 92 -10.02 14.32 7.41
CA ALA A 92 -10.99 14.18 6.33
C ALA A 92 -10.30 14.17 4.97
N PHE A 93 -10.97 13.59 3.98
CA PHE A 93 -10.60 13.74 2.58
C PHE A 93 -11.23 15.01 2.00
N GLU A 94 -10.44 15.78 1.28
CA GLU A 94 -10.86 16.95 0.54
C GLU A 94 -10.94 16.60 -0.95
N PRO A 95 -11.87 17.23 -1.70
CA PRO A 95 -11.85 17.14 -3.15
C PRO A 95 -10.54 17.73 -3.71
N ASP A 96 -10.12 17.27 -4.89
CA ASP A 96 -8.96 17.78 -5.63
C ASP A 96 -7.59 17.65 -4.93
N ILE A 97 -7.51 16.97 -3.80
CA ILE A 97 -6.24 16.60 -3.15
C ILE A 97 -5.84 15.18 -3.57
N GLU A 98 -4.58 15.03 -3.95
CA GLU A 98 -3.98 13.71 -4.16
C GLU A 98 -3.53 13.13 -2.82
N TYR A 99 -3.91 11.89 -2.60
CA TYR A 99 -3.54 11.11 -1.43
C TYR A 99 -2.79 9.86 -1.88
N ALA A 100 -1.97 9.32 -1.00
CA ALA A 100 -1.45 7.97 -1.16
C ALA A 100 -1.71 7.16 0.11
N VAL A 101 -2.05 5.89 -0.10
CA VAL A 101 -2.24 4.90 0.95
C VAL A 101 -1.24 3.76 0.78
N THR A 102 -0.68 3.31 1.89
CA THR A 102 0.21 2.15 1.91
C THR A 102 -0.05 1.30 3.15
N ALA A 103 0.16 -0.01 3.01
CA ALA A 103 0.11 -0.98 4.08
C ALA A 103 1.50 -1.59 4.29
N TYR A 104 1.97 -1.56 5.52
CA TYR A 104 3.23 -2.12 5.94
C TYR A 104 2.98 -3.45 6.66
N GLY A 105 3.80 -4.45 6.35
CA GLY A 105 3.94 -5.66 7.15
C GLY A 105 5.34 -5.76 7.75
N TYR A 106 5.57 -6.79 8.56
CA TYR A 106 6.86 -6.95 9.27
C TYR A 106 8.09 -7.11 8.35
N GLN A 107 7.93 -7.74 7.19
CA GLN A 107 9.04 -8.08 6.28
C GLN A 107 8.92 -7.46 4.89
N SER A 108 7.76 -6.88 4.56
CA SER A 108 7.49 -6.32 3.23
C SER A 108 6.38 -5.27 3.30
N ASN A 109 6.36 -4.39 2.31
CA ASN A 109 5.33 -3.38 2.14
C ASN A 109 4.46 -3.73 0.94
N ALA A 110 3.19 -3.32 1.01
CA ALA A 110 2.35 -3.29 -0.16
C ALA A 110 2.70 -2.06 -1.02
N GLU A 111 2.54 -2.21 -2.33
CA GLU A 111 2.68 -1.12 -3.30
C GLU A 111 1.76 0.05 -2.90
N PRO A 112 2.29 1.28 -2.73
CA PRO A 112 1.46 2.44 -2.43
C PRO A 112 0.45 2.70 -3.54
N ILE A 113 -0.77 3.07 -3.17
CA ILE A 113 -1.83 3.45 -4.10
C ILE A 113 -2.07 4.95 -3.95
N ASP A 114 -1.66 5.70 -4.96
CA ASP A 114 -2.05 7.10 -5.13
C ASP A 114 -3.53 7.14 -5.55
N PHE A 115 -4.29 8.15 -5.10
CA PHE A 115 -5.70 8.32 -5.45
C PHE A 115 -6.21 9.73 -5.18
N THR A 116 -7.26 10.12 -5.90
CA THR A 116 -8.16 11.21 -5.48
C THR A 116 -9.49 10.66 -4.98
N LEU A 117 -10.25 11.45 -4.23
CA LEU A 117 -11.58 11.03 -3.76
C LEU A 117 -12.53 10.76 -4.94
N ASP A 118 -12.47 11.56 -6.00
CA ASP A 118 -13.29 11.40 -7.21
C ASP A 118 -12.99 10.08 -7.94
N GLU A 119 -11.72 9.68 -8.02
CA GLU A 119 -11.35 8.41 -8.64
C GLU A 119 -11.92 7.21 -7.88
N VAL A 120 -11.83 7.21 -6.55
CA VAL A 120 -12.32 6.10 -5.72
C VAL A 120 -13.84 6.07 -5.67
N THR A 121 -14.49 7.23 -5.56
CA THR A 121 -15.96 7.32 -5.51
C THR A 121 -16.61 7.10 -6.87
N GLY A 122 -15.88 7.32 -7.96
CA GLY A 122 -16.31 7.01 -9.33
C GLY A 122 -16.18 5.53 -9.74
N LEU A 123 -15.64 4.67 -8.88
CA LEU A 123 -15.54 3.23 -9.14
C LEU A 123 -16.92 2.57 -9.25
N GLY A 124 -17.06 1.65 -10.20
CA GLY A 124 -18.20 0.74 -10.26
C GLY A 124 -18.27 -0.21 -9.05
N PRO A 125 -19.42 -0.86 -8.80
CA PRO A 125 -19.67 -1.65 -7.58
C PRO A 125 -18.69 -2.81 -7.37
N ASP A 126 -18.18 -3.40 -8.46
CA ASP A 126 -17.22 -4.50 -8.42
C ASP A 126 -15.79 -4.05 -8.72
N GLN A 127 -15.57 -2.74 -8.85
CA GLN A 127 -14.28 -2.18 -9.22
C GLN A 127 -13.48 -1.76 -7.99
N VAL A 128 -12.18 -1.95 -8.11
CA VAL A 128 -11.17 -1.50 -7.17
C VAL A 128 -10.09 -0.74 -7.92
N LEU A 129 -9.55 0.31 -7.29
CA LEU A 129 -8.39 1.04 -7.75
C LEU A 129 -7.14 0.33 -7.24
N VAL A 130 -6.21 0.03 -8.15
CA VAL A 130 -4.91 -0.55 -7.82
C VAL A 130 -3.79 0.30 -8.40
N SER A 131 -2.59 0.15 -7.82
CA SER A 131 -1.35 0.60 -8.44
C SER A 131 -1.08 -0.19 -9.73
N GLY A 132 -0.81 0.54 -10.79
CA GLY A 132 -0.40 0.03 -12.09
C GLY A 132 1.11 0.24 -12.30
N ALA A 133 1.60 -0.08 -13.50
CA ALA A 133 3.03 0.05 -13.77
C ALA A 133 3.49 1.52 -13.72
N GLY A 134 4.50 1.79 -12.88
CA GLY A 134 5.00 3.15 -12.64
C GLY A 134 4.06 3.95 -11.76
N THR A 135 3.79 5.21 -12.11
CA THR A 135 2.86 6.10 -11.38
C THR A 135 1.41 5.98 -11.83
N LYS A 136 1.07 4.96 -12.62
CA LYS A 136 -0.26 4.84 -13.23
C LYS A 136 -1.19 4.09 -12.30
N ARG A 137 -2.33 4.66 -11.94
CA ARG A 137 -3.42 3.97 -11.22
C ARG A 137 -4.35 3.30 -12.24
N LYS A 138 -5.03 2.23 -11.84
CA LYS A 138 -5.99 1.55 -12.73
C LYS A 138 -7.19 1.01 -11.95
N ALA A 139 -8.39 1.28 -12.45
CA ALA A 139 -9.59 0.57 -12.03
C ALA A 139 -9.62 -0.83 -12.65
N VAL A 140 -9.78 -1.86 -11.82
CA VAL A 140 -9.92 -3.28 -12.21
C VAL A 140 -11.06 -3.90 -11.41
N THR A 141 -11.55 -5.07 -11.79
CA THR A 141 -12.50 -5.81 -10.94
C THR A 141 -11.82 -6.32 -9.66
N GLU A 142 -12.53 -6.43 -8.54
CA GLU A 142 -11.99 -6.99 -7.29
C GLU A 142 -11.41 -8.40 -7.49
N THR A 143 -12.06 -9.24 -8.31
CA THR A 143 -11.56 -10.58 -8.67
C THR A 143 -10.19 -10.53 -9.35
N ALA A 144 -10.01 -9.68 -10.36
CA ALA A 144 -8.74 -9.53 -11.05
C ALA A 144 -7.61 -9.03 -10.12
N PHE A 145 -7.93 -8.15 -9.17
CA PHE A 145 -6.99 -7.77 -8.12
C PHE A 145 -6.59 -8.98 -7.27
N ARG A 146 -7.56 -9.75 -6.75
CA ARG A 146 -7.29 -10.93 -5.92
C ARG A 146 -6.47 -11.99 -6.65
N ASP A 147 -6.75 -12.22 -7.94
CA ASP A 147 -5.99 -13.16 -8.77
C ASP A 147 -4.54 -12.70 -8.98
N ARG A 148 -4.30 -11.39 -9.15
CA ARG A 148 -2.95 -10.81 -9.24
C ARG A 148 -2.22 -10.94 -7.91
N ALA A 149 -2.87 -10.58 -6.80
CA ALA A 149 -2.28 -10.66 -5.47
C ALA A 149 -1.89 -12.10 -5.10
N LYS A 150 -2.76 -13.08 -5.38
CA LYS A 150 -2.48 -14.50 -5.15
C LYS A 150 -1.23 -15.01 -5.87
N LYS A 151 -0.95 -14.50 -7.08
CA LYS A 151 0.25 -14.85 -7.85
C LYS A 151 1.53 -14.23 -7.27
N ALA A 152 1.41 -13.13 -6.53
CA ALA A 152 2.52 -12.39 -5.97
C ALA A 152 2.91 -12.82 -4.54
N CYS A 153 2.11 -13.67 -3.88
CA CYS A 153 2.23 -14.01 -2.47
C CYS A 153 3.39 -14.95 -2.08
#